data_AF-A0A372BTU5-F1
#
_entry.id   AF-A0A372BTU5-F1
#
_cell.length_a   1.000
_cell.length_b   1.000
_cell.length_c   1.000
_cell.angle_alpha   90.00
_cell.angle_beta   90.00
_cell.angle_gamma   90.00
#
_symmetry.space_group_name_H-M   'P 1'
#
loop_
_entity.id
_entity.type
_entity.pdbx_description
1 polymer ?
#
loop_
_entity_poly.entity_id
_entity_poly.type
_entity_poly.pdbx_seq_one_letter_code
_entity_poly.pdbx_strand_id
1 'polypeptide(L)'
;MKRIVICCDGTWSSADRKRNGESAPTNVVRLAEVVAGTDSLGVEQRVYYGPGVGSDGSWLYRWFAGATGWGLSDNLKDAYRFAVKHYQPGDELFLFGYSRGAFTVRSLAGMIHNAGILRHEFADRVDAAFDLYKSRSPLKHPDAAKAVRFRERFTWGHRTPIQFIGVWDTVGALGNPLLLHKSPLSRRVQFHDTRLGPNVRCAYHALAIDEKRRHFQATRWRRHPDAGEQIMEQRWFVGVHGDVGGGSPNDGLSDITFDWMMRQARQCGLAFDTVSTEPDVFQGPARSRRGLFRLIPRWHRPIADEPPRHSGEIVDASAERRWQDDSEYHPPNLADFFRRHSESS
;
A
#
# COMPACT_ATOMS: atom_id res chain seq x y z
N MET A 1 3.80 11.75 23.50
CA MET A 1 3.19 11.50 22.18
C MET A 1 4.28 11.64 21.14
N LYS A 2 4.39 10.67 20.24
CA LYS A 2 5.25 10.69 19.05
C LYS A 2 4.52 10.08 17.86
N ARG A 3 5.08 10.27 16.66
CA ARG A 3 4.59 9.65 15.41
C ARG A 3 5.50 8.49 15.04
N ILE A 4 4.93 7.32 14.83
CA ILE A 4 5.63 6.12 14.44
C ILE A 4 5.30 5.87 12.98
N VAL A 5 6.32 5.97 12.13
CA VAL A 5 6.20 5.88 10.68
C VAL A 5 6.79 4.54 10.22
N ILE A 6 5.96 3.70 9.61
CA ILE A 6 6.35 2.37 9.13
C ILE A 6 6.25 2.36 7.61
N CYS A 7 7.39 2.33 6.96
CA CYS A 7 7.54 2.29 5.51
C CYS A 7 7.94 0.87 5.10
N CYS A 8 7.09 0.16 4.36
CA CYS A 8 7.42 -1.14 3.78
C CYS A 8 7.46 -1.03 2.27
N ASP A 9 8.59 -1.37 1.66
CA ASP A 9 8.74 -1.26 0.22
C ASP A 9 8.39 -2.57 -0.52
N GLY A 10 8.14 -2.45 -1.83
CA GLY A 10 8.08 -3.58 -2.74
C GLY A 10 9.45 -4.25 -2.88
N THR A 11 9.43 -5.55 -3.17
CA THR A 11 10.58 -6.39 -3.58
C THR A 11 11.73 -5.67 -4.27
N TRP A 12 12.95 -5.99 -3.82
CA TRP A 12 14.20 -5.53 -4.44
C TRP A 12 14.36 -4.00 -4.51
N SER A 13 13.62 -3.28 -3.67
CA SER A 13 13.84 -1.86 -3.47
C SER A 13 14.69 -1.67 -2.21
N SER A 14 15.89 -1.15 -2.43
CA SER A 14 16.82 -0.66 -1.42
C SER A 14 17.04 0.83 -1.67
N ALA A 15 17.51 1.57 -0.65
CA ALA A 15 17.89 2.97 -0.81
C ALA A 15 18.92 3.14 -1.95
N ASP A 16 19.84 2.19 -2.10
CA ASP A 16 20.88 2.20 -3.14
C ASP A 16 20.43 1.64 -4.50
N ARG A 17 19.12 1.54 -4.76
CA ARG A 17 18.64 0.93 -5.99
C ARG A 17 19.09 1.75 -7.20
N LYS A 18 19.92 1.12 -8.04
CA LYS A 18 20.33 1.67 -9.33
C LYS A 18 19.63 0.98 -10.49
N ARG A 19 19.23 1.74 -11.50
CA ARG A 19 18.74 1.23 -12.78
C ARG A 19 19.55 1.86 -13.89
N ASN A 20 20.22 1.02 -14.69
CA ASN A 20 21.17 1.47 -15.72
C ASN A 20 22.30 2.36 -15.16
N GLY A 21 22.70 2.17 -13.89
CA GLY A 21 23.74 2.96 -13.24
C GLY A 21 23.26 4.22 -12.52
N GLU A 22 22.01 4.63 -12.73
CA GLU A 22 21.39 5.81 -12.11
C GLU A 22 20.55 5.45 -10.88
N SER A 23 20.50 6.35 -9.90
CA SER A 23 19.65 6.18 -8.72
C SER A 23 18.19 6.12 -9.12
N ALA A 24 17.44 5.18 -8.56
CA ALA A 24 16.04 4.95 -8.87
C ALA A 24 15.30 4.47 -7.62
N PRO A 25 15.17 5.33 -6.58
CA PRO A 25 14.46 4.99 -5.36
C PRO A 25 12.96 4.87 -5.64
N THR A 26 12.24 4.14 -4.79
CA THR A 26 10.77 4.14 -4.82
C THR A 26 10.25 5.35 -4.04
N ASN A 27 8.96 5.64 -4.20
CA ASN A 27 8.29 6.63 -3.39
C ASN A 27 8.29 6.28 -1.89
N VAL A 28 8.43 5.00 -1.52
CA VAL A 28 8.54 4.58 -0.11
C VAL A 28 9.91 4.94 0.48
N VAL A 29 11.00 4.69 -0.28
CA VAL A 29 12.35 5.11 0.10
C VAL A 29 12.40 6.62 0.24
N ARG A 30 11.99 7.34 -0.81
CA ARG A 30 11.96 8.81 -0.83
C ARG A 30 11.18 9.35 0.37
N LEU A 31 10.01 8.77 0.67
CA LEU A 31 9.21 9.19 1.82
C LEU A 31 9.94 8.95 3.13
N ALA A 32 10.53 7.77 3.32
CA ALA A 32 11.26 7.43 4.55
C ALA A 32 12.47 8.35 4.79
N GLU A 33 13.12 8.81 3.73
CA GLU A 33 14.28 9.72 3.79
C GLU A 33 13.90 11.17 4.10
N VAL A 34 12.71 11.61 3.69
CA VAL A 34 12.28 13.02 3.85
C VAL A 34 11.31 13.23 5.01
N VAL A 35 10.94 12.20 5.78
CA VAL A 35 10.20 12.42 7.04
C VAL A 35 11.13 13.13 8.02
N ALA A 36 10.73 14.32 8.45
CA ALA A 36 11.51 15.10 9.41
C ALA A 36 11.62 14.35 10.74
N GLY A 37 12.76 14.44 11.44
CA GLY A 37 12.91 13.77 12.74
C GLY A 37 11.97 14.34 13.84
N THR A 38 11.50 15.57 13.67
CA THR A 38 10.61 16.27 14.61
C THR A 38 9.76 17.28 13.84
N ASP A 39 8.49 17.46 14.23
CA ASP A 39 7.64 18.50 13.63
C ASP A 39 7.90 19.91 14.21
N SER A 40 7.20 20.91 13.69
CA SER A 40 7.32 22.31 14.16
C SER A 40 6.87 22.54 15.61
N LEU A 41 6.17 21.57 16.21
CA LEU A 41 5.69 21.60 17.60
C LEU A 41 6.58 20.76 18.54
N GLY A 42 7.67 20.19 18.05
CA GLY A 42 8.58 19.36 18.86
C GLY A 42 8.15 17.89 18.99
N VAL A 43 7.18 17.41 18.21
CA VAL A 43 6.73 16.00 18.25
C VAL A 43 7.72 15.13 17.47
N GLU A 44 8.37 14.19 18.16
CA GLU A 44 9.27 13.19 17.56
C GLU A 44 8.54 12.38 16.48
N GLN A 45 9.19 12.18 15.32
CA GLN A 45 8.71 11.29 14.27
C GLN A 45 9.76 10.21 14.00
N ARG A 46 9.41 8.96 14.30
CA ARG A 46 10.34 7.83 14.29
C ARG A 46 10.04 6.90 13.12
N VAL A 47 10.99 6.81 12.20
CA VAL A 47 10.83 6.03 10.96
C VAL A 47 11.41 4.63 11.10
N TYR A 48 10.66 3.65 10.60
CA TYR A 48 11.12 2.32 10.25
C TYR A 48 11.01 2.13 8.75
N TYR A 49 12.11 1.74 8.12
CA TYR A 49 12.13 1.31 6.73
C TYR A 49 12.39 -0.20 6.65
N GLY A 50 11.39 -0.93 6.17
CA GLY A 50 11.46 -2.37 5.90
C GLY A 50 11.74 -2.61 4.42
N PRO A 51 12.93 -3.12 4.04
CA PRO A 51 13.25 -3.39 2.64
C PRO A 51 12.37 -4.51 2.06
N GLY A 52 12.18 -4.47 0.74
CA GLY A 52 11.38 -5.47 0.03
C GLY A 52 11.97 -6.88 0.09
N VAL A 53 11.13 -7.91 0.15
CA VAL A 53 11.53 -9.32 0.28
C VAL A 53 12.55 -9.78 -0.78
N GLY A 54 13.75 -10.14 -0.33
CA GLY A 54 14.71 -10.98 -1.06
C GLY A 54 15.51 -10.29 -2.18
N SER A 55 16.71 -9.84 -1.83
CA SER A 55 17.70 -9.13 -2.64
C SER A 55 18.55 -10.02 -3.57
N ASP A 56 18.02 -11.15 -4.07
CA ASP A 56 18.69 -11.99 -5.10
C ASP A 56 17.68 -12.55 -6.13
N GLY A 57 17.94 -12.29 -7.43
CA GLY A 57 17.26 -12.90 -8.59
C GLY A 57 16.13 -12.10 -9.28
N SER A 58 15.79 -12.49 -10.52
CA SER A 58 14.72 -11.88 -11.33
C SER A 58 13.37 -11.95 -10.60
N TRP A 59 12.83 -10.80 -10.20
CA TRP A 59 11.60 -10.67 -9.42
C TRP A 59 10.39 -11.39 -10.06
N LEU A 60 10.39 -11.47 -11.40
CA LEU A 60 9.40 -12.23 -12.15
C LEU A 60 9.48 -13.70 -11.83
N TYR A 61 10.66 -14.28 -11.96
CA TYR A 61 10.86 -15.70 -11.71
C TYR A 61 10.38 -16.11 -10.33
N ARG A 62 10.67 -15.33 -9.28
CA ARG A 62 10.24 -15.65 -7.90
C ARG A 62 8.74 -15.47 -7.68
N TRP A 63 8.11 -14.50 -8.33
CA TRP A 63 6.66 -14.32 -8.32
C TRP A 63 5.94 -15.48 -9.02
N PHE A 64 6.48 -15.94 -10.16
CA PHE A 64 6.01 -17.13 -10.88
C PHE A 64 6.28 -18.44 -10.09
N ALA A 65 7.41 -18.54 -9.38
CA ALA A 65 7.83 -19.77 -8.69
C ALA A 65 7.17 -20.00 -7.31
N GLY A 66 6.30 -19.11 -6.83
CA GLY A 66 5.55 -19.33 -5.57
C GLY A 66 6.35 -19.23 -4.27
N ALA A 67 7.64 -18.88 -4.33
CA ALA A 67 8.54 -18.72 -3.17
C ALA A 67 8.28 -17.44 -2.34
N THR A 68 7.15 -16.75 -2.54
CA THR A 68 6.87 -15.40 -2.04
C THR A 68 6.19 -15.35 -0.67
N GLY A 69 5.63 -16.45 -0.18
CA GLY A 69 4.77 -16.45 1.02
C GLY A 69 5.49 -16.38 2.37
N TRP A 70 6.74 -16.87 2.43
CA TRP A 70 7.52 -16.92 3.67
C TRP A 70 8.03 -15.54 4.08
N GLY A 71 8.80 -14.86 3.22
CA GLY A 71 9.37 -13.54 3.56
C GLY A 71 8.37 -12.40 3.75
N LEU A 72 7.14 -12.51 3.20
CA LEU A 72 6.09 -11.51 3.44
C LEU A 72 5.56 -11.56 4.89
N SER A 73 5.51 -12.77 5.46
CA SER A 73 5.12 -12.95 6.87
C SER A 73 6.20 -12.39 7.80
N ASP A 74 7.48 -12.52 7.44
CA ASP A 74 8.59 -12.01 8.23
C ASP A 74 8.64 -10.48 8.21
N ASN A 75 8.54 -9.85 7.03
CA ASN A 75 8.47 -8.38 6.93
C ASN A 75 7.31 -7.78 7.75
N LEU A 76 6.16 -8.45 7.75
CA LEU A 76 5.01 -8.04 8.57
C LEU A 76 5.32 -8.15 10.07
N LYS A 77 5.92 -9.26 10.52
CA LYS A 77 6.30 -9.43 11.92
C LYS A 77 7.39 -8.44 12.34
N ASP A 78 8.33 -8.11 11.48
CA ASP A 78 9.38 -7.13 11.77
C ASP A 78 8.84 -5.71 11.91
N ALA A 79 7.95 -5.30 11.00
CA ALA A 79 7.22 -4.04 11.12
C ALA A 79 6.37 -3.99 12.41
N TYR A 80 5.71 -5.11 12.76
CA TYR A 80 4.95 -5.22 14.00
C TYR A 80 5.85 -5.18 15.24
N ARG A 81 7.02 -5.83 15.23
CA ARG A 81 8.02 -5.76 16.30
C ARG A 81 8.50 -4.33 16.51
N PHE A 82 8.72 -3.57 15.44
CA PHE A 82 9.05 -2.15 15.54
C PHE A 82 7.93 -1.37 16.23
N ALA A 83 6.66 -1.59 15.84
CA ALA A 83 5.53 -0.99 16.52
C ALA A 83 5.48 -1.36 18.02
N VAL A 84 5.62 -2.64 18.37
CA VAL A 84 5.64 -3.12 19.77
C VAL A 84 6.78 -2.48 20.58
N LYS A 85 7.96 -2.30 19.97
CA LYS A 85 9.13 -1.71 20.63
C LYS A 85 8.96 -0.23 20.94
N HIS A 86 8.27 0.51 20.06
CA HIS A 86 8.26 1.97 20.11
C HIS A 86 6.93 2.59 20.53
N TYR A 87 5.80 1.90 20.33
CA TYR A 87 4.48 2.44 20.60
C TYR A 87 4.17 2.52 22.10
N GLN A 88 3.66 3.67 22.50
CA GLN A 88 3.02 3.91 23.79
C GLN A 88 1.60 4.46 23.57
N PRO A 89 0.68 4.31 24.55
CA PRO A 89 -0.64 4.91 24.46
C PRO A 89 -0.57 6.40 24.13
N GLY A 90 -1.32 6.82 23.11
CA GLY A 90 -1.35 8.21 22.63
C GLY A 90 -0.39 8.52 21.48
N ASP A 91 0.46 7.59 21.07
CA ASP A 91 1.28 7.75 19.86
C ASP A 91 0.45 7.54 18.58
N GLU A 92 0.86 8.19 17.49
CA GLU A 92 0.18 8.10 16.18
C GLU A 92 0.92 7.16 15.24
N LEU A 93 0.19 6.31 14.51
CA LEU A 93 0.75 5.37 13.55
C LEU A 93 0.50 5.83 12.12
N PHE A 94 1.58 5.93 11.35
CA PHE A 94 1.57 6.25 9.92
C PHE A 94 2.18 5.08 9.16
N LEU A 95 1.41 4.45 8.28
CA LEU A 95 1.86 3.27 7.54
C LEU A 95 1.94 3.60 6.05
N PHE A 96 3.09 3.29 5.44
CA PHE A 96 3.33 3.53 4.02
C PHE A 96 3.80 2.26 3.32
N GLY A 97 3.30 2.02 2.11
CA GLY A 97 3.90 0.95 1.33
C GLY A 97 3.57 0.94 -0.15
N TYR A 98 4.44 0.29 -0.92
CA TYR A 98 4.30 0.16 -2.37
C TYR A 98 4.22 -1.32 -2.77
N SER A 99 3.31 -1.67 -3.69
CA SER A 99 3.24 -3.00 -4.28
C SER A 99 3.03 -4.12 -3.24
N ARG A 100 4.06 -4.94 -2.98
CA ARG A 100 4.07 -5.93 -1.89
C ARG A 100 4.22 -5.28 -0.52
N GLY A 101 4.98 -4.20 -0.40
CA GLY A 101 5.07 -3.41 0.81
C GLY A 101 3.71 -2.82 1.21
N ALA A 102 2.90 -2.41 0.23
CA ALA A 102 1.51 -2.02 0.45
C ALA A 102 0.66 -3.16 1.04
N PHE A 103 0.85 -4.40 0.56
CA PHE A 103 0.23 -5.57 1.17
C PHE A 103 0.68 -5.76 2.62
N THR A 104 1.98 -5.58 2.90
CA THR A 104 2.55 -5.69 4.24
C THR A 104 1.91 -4.69 5.20
N VAL A 105 1.88 -3.40 4.88
CA VAL A 105 1.31 -2.38 5.79
C VAL A 105 -0.20 -2.50 5.95
N ARG A 106 -0.92 -2.93 4.91
CA ARG A 106 -2.35 -3.23 5.02
C ARG A 106 -2.61 -4.43 5.92
N SER A 107 -1.77 -5.46 5.82
CA SER A 107 -1.83 -6.62 6.71
C SER A 107 -1.44 -6.27 8.14
N LEU A 108 -0.48 -5.36 8.32
CA LEU A 108 -0.12 -4.80 9.62
C LEU A 108 -1.30 -4.07 10.25
N ALA A 109 -2.01 -3.25 9.48
CA ALA A 109 -3.21 -2.59 9.95
C ALA A 109 -4.30 -3.57 10.39
N GLY A 110 -4.55 -4.62 9.60
CA GLY A 110 -5.46 -5.70 9.97
C GLY A 110 -5.01 -6.50 11.19
N MET A 111 -3.70 -6.70 11.34
CA MET A 111 -3.11 -7.37 12.51
C MET A 111 -3.24 -6.51 13.77
N ILE A 112 -3.00 -5.21 13.68
CA ILE A 112 -3.22 -4.26 14.79
C ILE A 112 -4.70 -4.20 15.15
N HIS A 113 -5.59 -4.20 14.16
CA HIS A 113 -7.03 -4.25 14.39
C HIS A 113 -7.47 -5.51 15.15
N ASN A 114 -6.93 -6.68 14.77
CA ASN A 114 -7.31 -7.95 15.37
C ASN A 114 -6.60 -8.19 16.72
N ALA A 115 -5.29 -8.03 16.77
CA ALA A 115 -4.47 -8.41 17.91
C ALA A 115 -4.04 -7.23 18.81
N GLY A 116 -4.30 -5.98 18.43
CA GLY A 116 -3.78 -4.79 19.11
C GLY A 116 -2.26 -4.63 18.96
N ILE A 117 -1.66 -3.67 19.66
CA ILE A 117 -0.19 -3.58 19.80
C ILE A 117 0.21 -4.09 21.18
N LEU A 118 1.04 -5.13 21.20
CA LEU A 118 1.56 -5.73 22.43
C LEU A 118 2.31 -4.67 23.26
N ARG A 119 2.16 -4.75 24.59
CA ARG A 119 3.06 -4.03 25.48
C ARG A 119 4.45 -4.65 25.38
N HIS A 120 5.48 -3.84 25.61
CA HIS A 120 6.87 -4.23 25.39
C HIS A 120 7.27 -5.52 26.12
N GLU A 121 6.72 -5.77 27.31
CA GLU A 121 6.99 -6.95 28.13
C GLU A 121 6.41 -8.26 27.55
N PHE A 122 5.52 -8.17 26.55
CA PHE A 122 4.94 -9.31 25.84
C PHE A 122 5.44 -9.42 24.39
N ALA A 123 6.60 -8.84 24.07
CA ALA A 123 7.18 -8.91 22.73
C ALA A 123 7.43 -10.36 22.23
N ASP A 124 7.55 -11.33 23.14
CA ASP A 124 7.63 -12.76 22.83
C ASP A 124 6.32 -13.32 22.21
N ARG A 125 5.20 -12.58 22.31
CA ARG A 125 3.88 -12.98 21.79
C ARG A 125 3.59 -12.52 20.38
N VAL A 126 4.56 -11.97 19.66
CA VAL A 126 4.38 -11.53 18.26
C VAL A 126 3.84 -12.65 17.36
N ASP A 127 4.34 -13.88 17.52
CA ASP A 127 3.84 -15.02 16.74
C ASP A 127 2.39 -15.38 17.09
N ALA A 128 2.01 -15.28 18.37
CA ALA A 128 0.64 -15.50 18.81
C ALA A 128 -0.33 -14.44 18.25
N ALA A 129 0.11 -13.16 18.22
CA ALA A 129 -0.65 -12.07 17.60
C ALA A 129 -0.80 -12.31 16.08
N PHE A 130 0.26 -12.77 15.41
CA PHE A 130 0.23 -13.09 13.99
C PHE A 130 -0.71 -14.28 13.69
N ASP A 131 -0.70 -15.32 14.53
CA ASP A 131 -1.58 -16.48 14.40
C ASP A 131 -3.06 -16.18 14.71
N LEU A 132 -3.31 -15.12 15.48
CA LEU A 132 -4.64 -14.57 15.69
C LEU A 132 -5.11 -13.91 14.39
N TYR A 133 -4.29 -13.00 13.82
CA TYR A 133 -4.57 -12.30 12.56
C TYR A 133 -4.74 -13.25 11.37
N LYS A 134 -3.83 -14.20 11.18
CA LYS A 134 -3.81 -15.09 10.01
C LYS A 134 -4.95 -16.10 9.98
N SER A 135 -5.64 -16.33 11.10
CA SER A 135 -6.69 -17.33 11.14
C SER A 135 -7.96 -16.87 10.45
N ARG A 136 -8.59 -17.79 9.70
CA ARG A 136 -9.92 -17.59 9.10
C ARG A 136 -11.07 -18.06 9.98
N SER A 137 -10.78 -18.51 11.21
CA SER A 137 -11.82 -18.97 12.12
C SER A 137 -12.64 -17.76 12.62
N PRO A 138 -13.98 -17.82 12.60
CA PRO A 138 -14.83 -16.79 13.22
C PRO A 138 -14.49 -16.55 14.70
N LEU A 139 -13.98 -17.58 15.39
CA LEU A 139 -13.54 -17.50 16.80
C LEU A 139 -12.31 -16.60 17.02
N LYS A 140 -11.62 -16.22 15.95
CA LYS A 140 -10.44 -15.34 15.95
C LYS A 140 -10.70 -14.03 15.18
N HIS A 141 -11.97 -13.72 14.91
CA HIS A 141 -12.38 -12.40 14.41
C HIS A 141 -11.98 -11.31 15.43
N PRO A 142 -11.67 -10.07 15.00
CA PRO A 142 -11.35 -8.96 15.90
C PRO A 142 -12.35 -8.78 17.06
N ASP A 143 -13.63 -9.08 16.84
CA ASP A 143 -14.71 -8.98 17.84
C ASP A 143 -15.01 -10.27 18.58
N ALA A 144 -14.34 -11.38 18.24
CA ALA A 144 -14.51 -12.62 18.96
C ALA A 144 -13.83 -12.57 20.33
N ALA A 145 -14.41 -13.27 21.31
CA ALA A 145 -13.94 -13.30 22.69
C ALA A 145 -12.44 -13.63 22.82
N LYS A 146 -11.89 -14.46 21.94
CA LYS A 146 -10.46 -14.80 21.95
C LYS A 146 -9.56 -13.61 21.60
N ALA A 147 -9.94 -12.82 20.59
CA ALA A 147 -9.19 -11.64 20.18
C ALA A 147 -9.33 -10.52 21.23
N VAL A 148 -10.54 -10.32 21.75
CA VAL A 148 -10.82 -9.37 22.82
C VAL A 148 -9.97 -9.67 24.07
N ARG A 149 -10.00 -10.91 24.58
CA ARG A 149 -9.20 -11.33 25.73
C ARG A 149 -7.69 -11.24 25.49
N PHE A 150 -7.25 -11.51 24.26
CA PHE A 150 -5.84 -11.36 23.90
C PHE A 150 -5.39 -9.90 24.04
N ARG A 151 -6.20 -8.96 23.53
CA ARG A 151 -5.94 -7.52 23.65
C ARG A 151 -5.95 -7.06 25.11
N GLU A 152 -7.02 -7.37 25.85
CA GLU A 152 -7.12 -7.01 27.29
C GLU A 152 -5.89 -7.45 28.10
N ARG A 153 -5.38 -8.64 27.82
CA ARG A 153 -4.27 -9.21 28.59
C ARG A 153 -2.90 -8.65 28.18
N PHE A 154 -2.65 -8.48 26.88
CA PHE A 154 -1.28 -8.30 26.38
C PHE A 154 -1.00 -6.95 25.71
N THR A 155 -2.01 -6.09 25.46
CA THR A 155 -1.85 -4.88 24.66
C THR A 155 -2.14 -3.59 25.44
N TRP A 156 -1.84 -2.45 24.83
CA TRP A 156 -2.08 -1.11 25.40
C TRP A 156 -3.56 -0.67 25.44
N GLY A 157 -4.51 -1.52 25.05
CA GLY A 157 -5.94 -1.18 25.04
C GLY A 157 -6.76 -1.99 24.04
N HIS A 158 -8.07 -1.73 24.02
CA HIS A 158 -9.04 -2.51 23.26
C HIS A 158 -8.89 -2.39 21.74
N ARG A 159 -8.60 -1.21 21.19
CA ARG A 159 -8.36 -1.00 19.75
C ARG A 159 -7.38 0.14 19.56
N THR A 160 -6.25 -0.14 18.94
CA THR A 160 -5.21 0.88 18.67
C THR A 160 -5.53 1.60 17.37
N PRO A 161 -5.75 2.92 17.38
CA PRO A 161 -6.03 3.69 16.17
C PRO A 161 -4.79 3.79 15.29
N ILE A 162 -5.02 3.81 13.98
CA ILE A 162 -4.01 4.09 12.96
C ILE A 162 -4.37 5.42 12.33
N GLN A 163 -3.49 6.41 12.49
CA GLN A 163 -3.74 7.77 12.04
C GLN A 163 -3.79 7.84 10.51
N PHE A 164 -2.87 7.13 9.83
CA PHE A 164 -2.76 7.20 8.38
C PHE A 164 -2.26 5.89 7.76
N ILE A 165 -2.83 5.51 6.62
CA ILE A 165 -2.28 4.49 5.72
C ILE A 165 -2.22 5.03 4.30
N GLY A 166 -1.02 5.18 3.76
CA GLY A 166 -0.76 5.57 2.38
C GLY A 166 -0.17 4.42 1.58
N VAL A 167 -0.78 4.03 0.47
CA VAL A 167 -0.24 2.96 -0.36
C VAL A 167 -0.16 3.31 -1.84
N TRP A 168 0.91 2.88 -2.48
CA TRP A 168 1.06 2.91 -3.94
C TRP A 168 0.79 1.52 -4.51
N ASP A 169 -0.19 1.47 -5.41
CA ASP A 169 -0.53 0.37 -6.30
C ASP A 169 -0.44 -1.04 -5.69
N THR A 170 -1.18 -1.27 -4.61
CA THR A 170 -1.23 -2.57 -3.92
C THR A 170 -1.54 -3.74 -4.88
N VAL A 171 -0.69 -4.77 -4.91
CA VAL A 171 -0.92 -6.01 -5.69
C VAL A 171 -1.06 -7.19 -4.74
N GLY A 172 -2.26 -7.76 -4.67
CA GLY A 172 -2.61 -8.87 -3.76
C GLY A 172 -2.64 -10.26 -4.40
N ALA A 173 -2.41 -10.37 -5.71
CA ALA A 173 -2.37 -11.66 -6.39
C ALA A 173 -1.05 -12.38 -6.08
N LEU A 174 -1.10 -13.36 -5.19
CA LEU A 174 -0.03 -14.32 -4.93
C LEU A 174 -0.43 -15.67 -5.54
N GLY A 175 0.31 -16.09 -6.57
CA GLY A 175 0.12 -17.36 -7.26
C GLY A 175 0.91 -17.40 -8.57
N ASN A 176 1.23 -18.61 -9.05
CA ASN A 176 1.91 -18.84 -10.33
C ASN A 176 0.97 -18.54 -11.52
N PRO A 177 1.15 -17.43 -12.26
CA PRO A 177 0.65 -17.13 -13.62
C PRO A 177 0.46 -18.29 -14.59
N LEU A 178 1.37 -19.27 -14.59
CA LEU A 178 1.34 -20.41 -15.52
C LEU A 178 0.39 -21.51 -15.07
N LEU A 179 -0.08 -21.48 -13.82
CA LEU A 179 -1.05 -22.43 -13.29
C LEU A 179 -2.45 -21.80 -13.33
N LEU A 180 -3.21 -22.13 -14.38
CA LEU A 180 -4.66 -21.90 -14.49
C LEU A 180 -5.48 -22.57 -13.35
N HIS A 181 -4.83 -23.39 -12.51
CA HIS A 181 -5.43 -24.00 -11.33
C HIS A 181 -5.06 -23.26 -10.04
N LYS A 182 -6.09 -22.84 -9.30
CA LYS A 182 -6.04 -22.34 -7.92
C LYS A 182 -5.38 -23.38 -7.00
N SER A 183 -4.05 -23.41 -6.92
CA SER A 183 -3.33 -24.24 -5.96
C SER A 183 -3.78 -23.88 -4.54
N PRO A 184 -4.04 -24.85 -3.63
CA PRO A 184 -4.43 -24.58 -2.25
C PRO A 184 -3.39 -23.76 -1.46
N LEU A 185 -2.14 -23.70 -1.93
CA LEU A 185 -1.08 -22.84 -1.38
C LEU A 185 -1.36 -21.34 -1.61
N SER A 186 -1.96 -20.98 -2.75
CA SER A 186 -2.32 -19.59 -3.08
C SER A 186 -3.37 -19.01 -2.12
N ARG A 187 -4.24 -19.85 -1.55
CA ARG A 187 -5.22 -19.42 -0.55
C ARG A 187 -4.57 -19.05 0.79
N ARG A 188 -3.32 -19.44 1.07
CA ARG A 188 -2.68 -19.17 2.37
C ARG A 188 -2.03 -17.77 2.47
N VAL A 189 -1.90 -17.05 1.36
CA VAL A 189 -1.18 -15.76 1.29
C VAL A 189 -1.97 -14.65 0.59
N GLN A 190 -3.20 -14.91 0.12
CA GLN A 190 -4.12 -13.86 -0.32
C GLN A 190 -4.57 -13.02 0.89
N PHE A 191 -4.96 -11.75 0.63
CA PHE A 191 -5.52 -10.87 1.67
C PHE A 191 -6.53 -11.62 2.54
N HIS A 192 -6.36 -11.49 3.85
CA HIS A 192 -7.32 -12.01 4.82
C HIS A 192 -8.67 -11.30 4.69
N ASP A 193 -8.61 -9.99 4.45
CA ASP A 193 -9.73 -9.12 4.15
C ASP A 193 -9.24 -7.93 3.31
N THR A 194 -10.01 -7.53 2.30
CA THR A 194 -9.75 -6.28 1.56
C THR A 194 -10.54 -5.10 2.11
N ARG A 195 -11.41 -5.33 3.11
CA ARG A 195 -12.07 -4.27 3.86
C ARG A 195 -11.04 -3.52 4.70
N LEU A 196 -11.13 -2.20 4.67
CA LEU A 196 -10.34 -1.33 5.52
C LEU A 196 -10.82 -1.48 6.97
N GLY A 197 -9.92 -1.71 7.92
CA GLY A 197 -10.31 -1.85 9.33
C GLY A 197 -10.86 -0.53 9.89
N PRO A 198 -11.90 -0.55 10.74
CA PRO A 198 -12.49 0.68 11.32
C PRO A 198 -11.55 1.41 12.30
N ASN A 199 -10.40 0.84 12.64
CA ASN A 199 -9.37 1.51 13.44
C ASN A 199 -8.47 2.45 12.62
N VAL A 200 -8.62 2.50 11.29
CA VAL A 200 -7.87 3.42 10.43
C VAL A 200 -8.63 4.73 10.29
N ARG A 201 -8.01 5.87 10.56
CA ARG A 201 -8.66 7.18 10.41
C ARG A 201 -8.63 7.66 8.96
N CYS A 202 -7.45 7.62 8.34
CA CYS A 202 -7.22 8.11 6.99
C CYS A 202 -6.53 7.06 6.13
N ALA A 203 -7.10 6.73 4.98
CA ALA A 203 -6.55 5.75 4.05
C ALA A 203 -6.52 6.29 2.61
N TYR A 204 -5.34 6.29 2.00
CA TYR A 204 -5.09 6.83 0.67
C TYR A 204 -4.36 5.80 -0.20
N HIS A 205 -4.89 5.50 -1.38
CA HIS A 205 -4.33 4.51 -2.31
C HIS A 205 -4.14 5.14 -3.69
N ALA A 206 -2.89 5.29 -4.13
CA ALA A 206 -2.56 5.67 -5.51
C ALA A 206 -2.62 4.43 -6.44
N LEU A 207 -3.38 4.50 -7.52
CA LEU A 207 -3.66 3.40 -8.45
C LEU A 207 -3.17 3.73 -9.86
N ALA A 208 -2.54 2.75 -10.53
CA ALA A 208 -2.03 2.94 -11.89
C ALA A 208 -3.11 2.64 -12.96
N ILE A 209 -3.39 3.63 -13.83
CA ILE A 209 -4.35 3.51 -14.95
C ILE A 209 -3.82 2.61 -16.07
N ASP A 210 -2.52 2.74 -16.41
CA ASP A 210 -1.94 2.16 -17.63
C ASP A 210 -1.31 0.78 -17.44
N GLU A 211 -1.40 0.21 -16.23
CA GLU A 211 -0.88 -1.12 -15.94
C GLU A 211 -1.73 -2.22 -16.61
N LYS A 212 -1.12 -2.86 -17.61
CA LYS A 212 -1.80 -3.81 -18.52
C LYS A 212 -1.52 -5.28 -18.21
N ARG A 213 -0.67 -5.59 -17.22
CA ARG A 213 -0.41 -6.96 -16.78
C ARG A 213 -1.57 -7.39 -15.89
N ARG A 214 -2.38 -8.34 -16.36
CA ARG A 214 -3.52 -8.94 -15.59
C ARG A 214 -3.15 -9.37 -14.16
N HIS A 215 -1.89 -9.74 -13.98
CA HIS A 215 -1.30 -10.30 -12.78
C HIS A 215 -0.94 -9.20 -11.75
N PHE A 216 -0.88 -7.96 -12.22
CA PHE A 216 -0.76 -6.73 -11.46
C PHE A 216 -2.15 -6.12 -11.27
N GLN A 217 -3.19 -6.92 -11.02
CA GLN A 217 -4.47 -6.33 -10.69
C GLN A 217 -4.37 -5.62 -9.33
N ALA A 218 -4.74 -4.35 -9.29
CA ALA A 218 -4.76 -3.60 -8.05
C ALA A 218 -5.79 -4.20 -7.08
N THR A 219 -5.34 -4.47 -5.85
CA THR A 219 -6.24 -4.89 -4.78
C THR A 219 -6.81 -3.66 -4.11
N ARG A 220 -8.02 -3.28 -4.49
CA ARG A 220 -8.71 -2.11 -3.96
C ARG A 220 -9.23 -2.36 -2.54
N TRP A 221 -9.30 -1.31 -1.74
CA TRP A 221 -10.04 -1.34 -0.48
C TRP A 221 -11.55 -1.41 -0.73
N ARG A 222 -12.23 -1.98 0.25
CA ARG A 222 -13.67 -1.87 0.42
C ARG A 222 -13.94 -1.15 1.74
N ARG A 223 -14.92 -0.26 1.75
CA ARG A 223 -15.32 0.44 2.97
C ARG A 223 -15.92 -0.55 3.97
N HIS A 224 -15.60 -0.38 5.25
CA HIS A 224 -16.22 -1.15 6.32
C HIS A 224 -17.64 -0.62 6.60
N PRO A 225 -18.63 -1.46 6.96
CA PRO A 225 -19.94 -0.99 7.38
C PRO A 225 -19.87 0.00 8.54
N ASP A 226 -19.00 -0.28 9.52
CA ASP A 226 -18.75 0.56 10.70
C ASP A 226 -17.64 1.59 10.48
N ALA A 227 -17.48 2.12 9.26
CA ALA A 227 -16.40 3.03 8.92
C ALA A 227 -16.47 4.39 9.66
N GLY A 228 -17.64 4.79 10.17
CA GLY A 228 -17.81 6.08 10.85
C GLY A 228 -17.26 7.24 10.02
N GLU A 229 -16.42 8.08 10.63
CA GLU A 229 -15.77 9.24 10.00
C GLU A 229 -14.47 8.89 9.22
N GLN A 230 -14.21 7.60 8.95
CA GLN A 230 -13.03 7.17 8.22
C GLN A 230 -12.96 7.74 6.80
N ILE A 231 -11.85 8.40 6.50
CA ILE A 231 -11.50 8.85 5.15
C ILE A 231 -10.88 7.67 4.40
N MET A 232 -11.45 7.34 3.25
CA MET A 232 -10.91 6.33 2.33
C MET A 232 -10.96 6.88 0.91
N GLU A 233 -9.78 7.12 0.34
CA GLU A 233 -9.62 7.62 -1.03
C GLU A 233 -8.70 6.68 -1.84
N GLN A 234 -9.14 6.34 -3.04
CA GLN A 234 -8.45 5.45 -3.97
C GLN A 234 -8.31 6.18 -5.30
N ARG A 235 -7.20 6.89 -5.49
CA ARG A 235 -7.02 7.80 -6.61
C ARG A 235 -6.27 7.17 -7.78
N TRP A 236 -6.81 7.29 -8.98
CA TRP A 236 -6.25 6.76 -10.22
C TRP A 236 -5.34 7.80 -10.90
N PHE A 237 -4.11 7.40 -11.19
CA PHE A 237 -3.07 8.21 -11.81
C PHE A 237 -2.60 7.63 -13.15
N VAL A 238 -2.16 8.51 -14.03
CA VAL A 238 -1.48 8.15 -15.28
C VAL A 238 -0.24 7.32 -14.99
N GLY A 239 0.04 6.33 -15.84
CA GLY A 239 1.25 5.54 -15.76
C GLY A 239 1.00 4.09 -15.34
N VAL A 240 2.06 3.28 -15.42
CA VAL A 240 2.09 1.88 -15.00
C VAL A 240 2.47 1.73 -13.53
N HIS A 241 2.51 0.50 -13.02
CA HIS A 241 2.85 0.20 -11.62
C HIS A 241 4.09 0.95 -11.09
N GLY A 242 5.17 0.96 -11.89
CA GLY A 242 6.42 1.65 -11.55
C GLY A 242 6.37 3.17 -11.72
N ASP A 243 5.49 3.69 -12.58
CA ASP A 243 5.31 5.13 -12.72
C ASP A 243 4.52 5.69 -11.54
N VAL A 244 3.66 4.88 -10.90
CA VAL A 244 2.94 5.30 -9.69
C VAL A 244 3.76 5.10 -8.41
N GLY A 245 4.56 4.05 -8.30
CA GLY A 245 5.34 3.76 -7.09
C GLY A 245 6.80 4.20 -7.11
N GLY A 246 7.28 4.73 -8.24
CA GLY A 246 8.69 5.04 -8.47
C GLY A 246 9.55 3.80 -8.74
N GLY A 247 10.86 3.99 -8.66
CA GLY A 247 11.85 2.95 -8.96
C GLY A 247 12.39 2.98 -10.39
N SER A 248 12.33 4.14 -11.04
CA SER A 248 12.96 4.43 -12.33
C SER A 248 13.66 5.80 -12.28
N PRO A 249 14.70 6.07 -13.07
CA PRO A 249 15.36 7.39 -13.05
C PRO A 249 14.49 8.55 -13.60
N ASN A 250 13.52 8.24 -14.48
CA ASN A 250 12.57 9.23 -15.00
C ASN A 250 11.29 9.18 -14.16
N ASP A 251 11.17 10.12 -13.23
CA ASP A 251 10.18 10.07 -12.15
C ASP A 251 9.07 11.14 -12.27
N GLY A 252 8.90 11.81 -13.41
CA GLY A 252 7.88 12.86 -13.56
C GLY A 252 6.45 12.39 -13.26
N LEU A 253 6.08 11.16 -13.64
CA LEU A 253 4.78 10.57 -13.24
C LEU A 253 4.75 10.14 -11.77
N SER A 254 5.88 9.68 -11.22
CA SER A 254 5.96 9.18 -9.83
C SER A 254 6.01 10.32 -8.82
N ASP A 255 6.53 11.48 -9.23
CA ASP A 255 6.53 12.74 -8.50
C ASP A 255 5.11 13.25 -8.25
N ILE A 256 4.22 13.13 -9.24
CA ILE A 256 2.81 13.49 -9.08
C ILE A 256 2.16 12.70 -7.94
N THR A 257 2.40 11.38 -7.91
CA THR A 257 1.79 10.51 -6.88
C THR A 257 2.50 10.65 -5.53
N PHE A 258 3.80 10.97 -5.53
CA PHE A 258 4.58 11.26 -4.34
C PHE A 258 4.10 12.56 -3.67
N ASP A 259 3.99 13.65 -4.42
CA ASP A 259 3.49 14.94 -3.95
C ASP A 259 2.06 14.85 -3.45
N TRP A 260 1.20 14.10 -4.16
CA TRP A 260 -0.14 13.82 -3.68
C TRP A 260 -0.12 13.11 -2.32
N MET A 261 0.62 12.01 -2.17
CA MET A 261 0.67 11.25 -0.92
C MET A 261 1.21 12.08 0.24
N MET A 262 2.28 12.85 0.01
CA MET A 262 2.85 13.75 1.01
C MET A 262 1.84 14.80 1.47
N ARG A 263 1.07 15.41 0.56
CA ARG A 263 0.00 16.35 0.94
C ARG A 263 -1.06 15.71 1.84
N GLN A 264 -1.51 14.49 1.52
CA GLN A 264 -2.49 13.79 2.36
C GLN A 264 -1.92 13.47 3.75
N ALA A 265 -0.67 13.01 3.82
CA ALA A 265 -0.01 12.71 5.08
C ALA A 265 0.23 13.98 5.93
N ARG A 266 0.61 15.11 5.29
CA ARG A 266 0.75 16.42 5.96
C ARG A 266 -0.56 16.89 6.58
N GLN A 267 -1.67 16.76 5.86
CA GLN A 267 -3.00 17.09 6.39
C GLN A 267 -3.38 16.23 7.61
N CYS A 268 -2.78 15.05 7.75
CA CYS A 268 -2.97 14.16 8.89
C CYS A 268 -1.93 14.34 10.01
N GLY A 269 -1.03 15.32 9.89
CA GLY A 269 -0.07 15.71 10.93
C GLY A 269 1.38 15.27 10.70
N LEU A 270 1.70 14.56 9.60
CA LEU A 270 3.08 14.12 9.34
C LEU A 270 3.91 15.28 8.77
N ALA A 271 5.03 15.60 9.42
CA ALA A 271 5.99 16.59 8.93
C ALA A 271 7.07 15.96 8.06
N PHE A 272 7.55 16.72 7.09
CA PHE A 272 8.58 16.31 6.14
C PHE A 272 9.59 17.42 5.95
N ASP A 273 10.83 17.05 5.71
CA ASP A 273 11.87 17.93 5.20
C ASP A 273 11.57 18.36 3.76
N THR A 274 12.34 19.34 3.29
CA THR A 274 12.18 19.85 1.92
C THR A 274 12.66 18.81 0.92
N VAL A 275 11.84 18.55 -0.10
CA VAL A 275 12.13 17.63 -1.20
C VAL A 275 11.82 18.32 -2.51
N SER A 276 12.67 18.11 -3.51
CA SER A 276 12.43 18.59 -4.88
C SER A 276 11.74 17.50 -5.67
N THR A 277 10.70 17.88 -6.41
CA THR A 277 9.99 17.04 -7.38
C THR A 277 9.88 17.80 -8.70
N GLU A 278 9.89 17.08 -9.80
CA GLU A 278 9.73 17.59 -11.15
C GLU A 278 8.55 16.86 -11.83
N PRO A 279 7.31 17.06 -11.35
CA PRO A 279 6.15 16.35 -11.87
C PRO A 279 5.91 16.67 -13.36
N ASP A 280 5.83 15.61 -14.17
CA ASP A 280 5.54 15.68 -15.60
C ASP A 280 4.44 14.67 -15.96
N VAL A 281 3.25 15.20 -16.20
CA VAL A 281 2.07 14.39 -16.57
C VAL A 281 2.13 13.88 -18.01
N PHE A 282 2.90 14.53 -18.88
CA PHE A 282 3.03 14.17 -20.29
C PHE A 282 4.15 13.16 -20.54
N GLN A 283 5.02 12.93 -19.54
CA GLN A 283 5.96 11.81 -19.55
C GLN A 283 5.23 10.52 -19.97
N GLY A 284 5.71 9.88 -21.04
CA GLY A 284 5.11 8.65 -21.55
C GLY A 284 5.16 7.51 -20.52
N PRO A 285 4.07 6.75 -20.31
CA PRO A 285 4.09 5.60 -19.39
C PRO A 285 5.19 4.60 -19.73
N ALA A 286 5.85 4.06 -18.71
CA ALA A 286 6.91 3.10 -18.93
C ALA A 286 6.38 1.81 -19.59
N ARG A 287 7.24 1.14 -20.37
CA ARG A 287 6.92 -0.16 -20.98
C ARG A 287 6.87 -1.27 -19.93
N SER A 288 5.67 -1.53 -19.39
CA SER A 288 5.38 -2.54 -18.35
C SER A 288 5.38 -4.00 -18.85
N ARG A 289 4.90 -4.25 -20.07
CA ARG A 289 4.80 -5.60 -20.66
C ARG A 289 6.09 -5.98 -21.42
N ARG A 290 7.08 -6.52 -20.69
CA ARG A 290 8.33 -7.07 -21.23
C ARG A 290 8.35 -8.61 -21.16
N GLY A 291 9.15 -9.25 -22.02
CA GLY A 291 9.33 -10.71 -22.02
C GLY A 291 8.00 -11.47 -22.13
N LEU A 292 7.80 -12.44 -21.22
CA LEU A 292 6.62 -13.33 -21.21
C LEU A 292 5.29 -12.57 -21.09
N PHE A 293 5.26 -11.38 -20.49
CA PHE A 293 4.02 -10.58 -20.40
C PHE A 293 3.52 -10.05 -21.75
N ARG A 294 4.34 -10.08 -22.81
CA ARG A 294 3.90 -9.77 -24.16
C ARG A 294 2.95 -10.84 -24.71
N LEU A 295 3.06 -12.09 -24.22
CA LEU A 295 2.22 -13.22 -24.64
C LEU A 295 0.87 -13.25 -23.92
N ILE A 296 0.76 -12.64 -22.73
CA ILE A 296 -0.48 -12.59 -21.96
C ILE A 296 -1.34 -11.42 -22.47
N PRO A 297 -2.64 -11.59 -22.77
CA PRO A 297 -3.51 -10.52 -23.23
C PRO A 297 -3.47 -9.26 -22.35
N ARG A 298 -3.62 -8.09 -22.99
CA ARG A 298 -3.73 -6.80 -22.27
C ARG A 298 -4.96 -6.85 -21.38
N TRP A 299 -4.80 -6.38 -20.15
CA TRP A 299 -5.90 -6.22 -19.21
C TRP A 299 -5.98 -4.77 -18.77
N HIS A 300 -7.08 -4.10 -19.10
CA HIS A 300 -7.34 -2.74 -18.63
C HIS A 300 -8.01 -2.82 -17.25
N ARG A 301 -7.48 -2.07 -16.28
CA ARG A 301 -8.01 -2.10 -14.92
C ARG A 301 -9.32 -1.32 -14.87
N PRO A 302 -10.44 -1.94 -14.42
CA PRO A 302 -11.70 -1.22 -14.31
C PRO A 302 -11.61 -0.18 -13.18
N ILE A 303 -12.01 1.04 -13.48
CA ILE A 303 -12.23 2.14 -12.53
C ILE A 303 -13.69 2.03 -12.08
N ALA A 304 -13.96 2.04 -10.76
CA ALA A 304 -15.30 1.75 -10.23
C ALA A 304 -16.42 2.58 -10.83
N ASP A 305 -17.60 1.96 -10.83
CA ASP A 305 -18.86 2.53 -11.31
C ASP A 305 -19.71 3.06 -10.16
N GLU A 306 -19.35 2.70 -8.93
CA GLU A 306 -20.02 3.17 -7.73
C GLU A 306 -19.60 4.61 -7.40
N PRO A 307 -20.52 5.46 -6.91
CA PRO A 307 -20.21 6.81 -6.47
C PRO A 307 -19.02 6.84 -5.51
N PRO A 308 -18.18 7.89 -5.54
CA PRO A 308 -16.98 7.99 -4.69
C PRO A 308 -17.26 7.79 -3.18
N ARG A 309 -18.47 8.11 -2.70
CA ARG A 309 -18.88 7.84 -1.31
C ARG A 309 -18.88 6.35 -0.92
N HIS A 310 -18.93 5.43 -1.88
CA HIS A 310 -18.95 3.99 -1.64
C HIS A 310 -17.58 3.36 -1.97
N SER A 311 -17.08 3.58 -3.18
CA SER A 311 -15.82 3.03 -3.66
C SER A 311 -14.59 3.78 -3.12
N GLY A 312 -14.73 5.07 -2.81
CA GLY A 312 -13.60 5.97 -2.59
C GLY A 312 -12.79 6.26 -3.85
N GLU A 313 -13.21 5.76 -5.03
CA GLU A 313 -12.42 5.84 -6.26
C GLU A 313 -12.62 7.19 -6.96
N ILE A 314 -11.52 7.84 -7.33
CA ILE A 314 -11.48 9.15 -8.00
C ILE A 314 -10.39 9.13 -9.07
N VAL A 315 -10.59 9.78 -10.21
CA VAL A 315 -9.53 10.02 -11.21
C VAL A 315 -8.78 11.30 -10.84
N ASP A 316 -7.45 11.26 -10.83
CA ASP A 316 -6.67 12.47 -10.52
C ASP A 316 -6.77 13.51 -11.64
N ALA A 317 -6.72 14.79 -11.27
CA ALA A 317 -6.73 15.90 -12.21
C ALA A 317 -5.59 15.83 -13.24
N SER A 318 -4.46 15.22 -12.90
CA SER A 318 -3.39 14.96 -13.87
C SER A 318 -3.85 14.04 -15.02
N ALA A 319 -4.62 12.99 -14.72
CA ALA A 319 -5.17 12.09 -15.73
C ALA A 319 -6.25 12.76 -16.58
N GLU A 320 -7.09 13.60 -15.97
CA GLU A 320 -8.07 14.42 -16.68
C GLU A 320 -7.40 15.41 -17.64
N ARG A 321 -6.38 16.14 -17.15
CA ARG A 321 -5.58 17.06 -17.96
C ARG A 321 -4.95 16.34 -19.15
N ARG A 322 -4.30 15.20 -18.91
CA ARG A 322 -3.68 14.44 -20.00
C ARG A 322 -4.70 13.96 -21.02
N TRP A 323 -5.85 13.47 -20.57
CA TRP A 323 -6.93 13.06 -21.47
C TRP A 323 -7.42 14.20 -22.38
N GLN A 324 -7.43 15.44 -21.89
CA GLN A 324 -7.86 16.61 -22.66
C GLN A 324 -6.77 17.13 -23.60
N ASP A 325 -5.52 17.17 -23.13
CA ASP A 325 -4.40 17.85 -23.79
C ASP A 325 -3.55 16.93 -24.70
N ASP A 326 -3.65 15.61 -24.55
CA ASP A 326 -2.90 14.60 -25.31
C ASP A 326 -3.86 13.71 -26.12
N SER A 327 -3.99 14.00 -27.43
CA SER A 327 -4.87 13.25 -28.35
C SER A 327 -4.47 11.79 -28.56
N GLU A 328 -3.28 11.38 -28.11
CA GLU A 328 -2.84 9.98 -28.16
C GLU A 328 -3.17 9.21 -26.87
N TYR A 329 -3.58 9.91 -25.80
CA TYR A 329 -3.84 9.33 -24.48
C TYR A 329 -5.33 9.06 -24.23
N HIS A 330 -5.83 7.97 -24.80
CA HIS A 330 -7.21 7.51 -24.58
C HIS A 330 -7.31 6.04 -24.16
N PRO A 331 -6.83 5.65 -22.96
CA PRO A 331 -6.92 4.27 -22.51
C PRO A 331 -8.39 3.85 -22.32
N PRO A 332 -8.81 2.65 -22.77
CA PRO A 332 -10.21 2.20 -22.74
C PRO A 332 -10.89 2.34 -21.38
N ASN A 333 -10.20 1.99 -20.28
CA ASN A 333 -10.75 2.10 -18.93
C ASN A 333 -11.05 3.53 -18.49
N LEU A 334 -10.26 4.51 -18.95
CA LEU A 334 -10.50 5.92 -18.67
C LEU A 334 -11.61 6.49 -19.56
N ALA A 335 -11.61 6.09 -20.84
CA ALA A 335 -12.69 6.42 -21.77
C ALA A 335 -14.05 5.92 -21.27
N ASP A 336 -14.12 4.69 -20.79
CA ASP A 336 -15.32 4.09 -20.22
C ASP A 336 -15.74 4.80 -18.92
N PHE A 337 -14.78 5.25 -18.10
CA PHE A 337 -15.08 6.05 -16.91
C PHE A 337 -15.73 7.39 -17.27
N PHE A 338 -15.12 8.17 -18.18
CA PHE A 338 -15.65 9.48 -18.57
C PHE A 338 -16.98 9.41 -19.32
N ARG A 339 -17.19 8.38 -20.14
CA ARG A 339 -18.49 8.16 -20.82
C ARG A 339 -19.62 8.04 -19.79
N ARG A 340 -19.41 7.26 -18.73
CA ARG A 340 -20.42 7.03 -17.68
C ARG A 340 -20.69 8.27 -16.82
N HIS A 341 -19.68 9.11 -16.59
CA HIS A 341 -19.81 10.28 -15.72
C HIS A 341 -20.26 11.55 -16.46
N SER A 342 -20.08 11.61 -17.79
CA SER A 342 -20.64 12.69 -18.62
C SER A 342 -22.15 12.55 -18.83
N GLU A 343 -22.68 11.33 -18.83
CA GLU A 343 -24.13 11.04 -18.92
C GLU A 343 -24.92 11.33 -17.62
N SER A 344 -24.21 11.63 -16.52
CA SER A 344 -24.80 11.86 -15.19
C SER A 344 -24.81 13.34 -14.76
N SER A 345 -24.40 14.27 -15.64
CA SER A 345 -24.24 15.71 -15.36
C SER A 345 -25.33 16.57 -16.00
#